data_AF-A0A1V4XEH4-F1
#
_entry.id   AF-A0A1V4XEH4-F1
#
_cell.length_a   1.000
_cell.length_b   1.000
_cell.length_c   1.000
_cell.angle_alpha   90.00
_cell.angle_beta   90.00
_cell.angle_gamma   90.00
#
_symmetry.space_group_name_H-M   'P 1'
#
loop_
_entity.id
_entity.type
_entity.pdbx_description
1 polymer ?
#
loop_
_entity_poly.entity_id
_entity_poly.type
_entity_poly.pdbx_seq_one_letter_code
_entity_poly.pdbx_strand_id
1 'polypeptide(L)'
;MNRKKRIVVLIALSFIIGAAGMAAAASQDTYSLPEPYLAWEKAYLKEFPELQGLMDVMIATAIQQLKEPGGDILHNRVCSALASEMARPLAKQERKLAIAADILHNISKEDKGAVLTDPEVFRKCSEMVAKLKKAGYFKPSPGFWGDEALLKSPKVGGNLALIHHITGALTAGEIARKAGGFSEKDIEMMQVTIIEHSTGYWYFRDSVDQAAGRKGAWQAVFPEPENESARIAHDADLISQFVYGSVVPDGSKWRELAKKRWKAKDTKEEGHIVYYVFFRLYEEAKTEKGKALARQDWEKIRPELVKLMGLKPDEDPIKVLGVPKIFQ
;
A
#
# COMPACT_ATOMS: atom_id res chain seq x y z
N MET A 1 56.32 2.17 -30.02
CA MET A 1 55.38 2.18 -28.87
C MET A 1 55.19 0.76 -28.36
N ASN A 2 55.66 0.48 -27.13
CA ASN A 2 56.06 -0.85 -26.68
C ASN A 2 54.88 -1.74 -26.23
N ARG A 3 54.77 -2.97 -26.76
CA ARG A 3 53.70 -3.96 -26.50
C ARG A 3 53.47 -4.29 -25.00
N LYS A 4 54.43 -3.98 -24.13
CA LYS A 4 54.35 -4.22 -22.67
C LYS A 4 53.46 -3.22 -21.90
N LYS A 5 53.13 -2.05 -22.45
CA LYS A 5 52.24 -1.07 -21.78
C LYS A 5 50.73 -1.33 -22.00
N ARG A 6 50.35 -2.20 -22.93
CA ARG A 6 48.93 -2.54 -23.18
C ARG A 6 48.35 -3.61 -22.24
N ILE A 7 49.19 -4.42 -21.59
CA ILE A 7 48.73 -5.51 -20.71
C ILE A 7 48.45 -5.00 -19.28
N VAL A 8 49.16 -3.96 -18.82
CA VAL A 8 48.96 -3.40 -17.47
C VAL A 8 47.64 -2.60 -17.37
N VAL A 9 47.19 -1.97 -18.45
CA VAL A 9 45.90 -1.24 -18.47
C VAL A 9 44.70 -2.19 -18.47
N LEU A 10 44.83 -3.39 -19.05
CA LEU A 10 43.77 -4.40 -19.07
C LEU A 10 43.59 -5.12 -17.72
N ILE A 11 44.65 -5.24 -16.91
CA ILE A 11 44.58 -5.82 -15.55
C ILE A 11 44.04 -4.79 -14.53
N ALA A 12 44.32 -3.50 -14.72
CA ALA A 12 43.75 -2.44 -13.88
C ALA A 12 42.24 -2.22 -14.14
N LEU A 13 41.77 -2.39 -15.38
CA LEU A 13 40.33 -2.31 -15.68
C LEU A 13 39.54 -3.55 -15.19
N SER A 14 40.18 -4.72 -15.13
CA SER A 14 39.54 -5.94 -14.61
C SER A 14 39.47 -5.99 -13.08
N PHE A 15 40.25 -5.16 -12.36
CA PHE A 15 40.11 -4.98 -10.92
C PHE A 15 39.09 -3.90 -10.51
N ILE A 16 38.74 -2.97 -11.40
CA ILE A 16 37.64 -2.01 -11.14
C ILE A 16 36.28 -2.61 -11.50
N ILE A 17 36.22 -3.59 -12.41
CA ILE A 17 34.99 -4.35 -12.71
C ILE A 17 34.85 -5.58 -11.78
N GLY A 18 35.95 -6.11 -11.24
CA GLY A 18 35.95 -7.21 -10.27
C GLY A 18 35.63 -6.83 -8.82
N ALA A 19 35.59 -5.53 -8.49
CA ALA A 19 35.20 -5.03 -7.16
C ALA A 19 33.71 -4.65 -7.05
N ALA A 20 32.92 -4.85 -8.12
CA ALA A 20 31.45 -4.82 -8.06
C ALA A 20 30.86 -6.18 -7.62
N GLY A 21 31.73 -7.16 -7.30
CA GLY A 21 31.37 -8.53 -6.89
C GLY A 21 31.61 -8.82 -5.41
N MET A 22 31.88 -7.83 -4.56
CA MET A 22 31.52 -7.96 -3.15
C MET A 22 30.02 -7.70 -3.09
N ALA A 23 29.25 -8.75 -2.83
CA ALA A 23 27.81 -8.65 -2.61
C ALA A 23 27.54 -7.51 -1.63
N ALA A 24 27.17 -6.34 -2.15
CA ALA A 24 26.47 -5.37 -1.36
C ALA A 24 25.23 -6.12 -0.89
N ALA A 25 25.15 -6.39 0.41
CA ALA A 25 23.92 -6.92 0.99
C ALA A 25 22.79 -6.03 0.48
N ALA A 26 21.73 -6.66 -0.02
CA ALA A 26 20.65 -5.92 -0.63
C ALA A 26 20.10 -4.95 0.44
N SER A 27 19.71 -3.74 0.06
CA SER A 27 19.42 -2.69 1.06
C SER A 27 18.35 -3.13 2.08
N GLN A 28 17.46 -4.04 1.65
CA GLN A 28 16.43 -4.65 2.48
C GLN A 28 16.95 -5.60 3.58
N ASP A 29 18.18 -6.12 3.48
CA ASP A 29 18.76 -7.04 4.46
C ASP A 29 18.93 -6.38 5.85
N THR A 30 18.96 -5.04 5.88
CA THR A 30 18.95 -4.23 7.12
C THR A 30 17.61 -4.30 7.87
N TYR A 31 16.53 -4.69 7.20
CA TYR A 31 15.17 -4.66 7.70
C TYR A 31 14.54 -6.06 7.68
N SER A 32 15.03 -7.02 8.45
CA SER A 32 14.59 -8.43 8.29
C SER A 32 13.07 -8.61 8.43
N LEU A 33 12.46 -9.30 7.44
CA LEU A 33 11.07 -9.74 7.51
C LEU A 33 10.91 -10.97 8.41
N PRO A 34 9.77 -11.13 9.10
CA PRO A 34 9.43 -12.39 9.73
C PRO A 34 8.99 -13.42 8.68
N GLU A 35 9.09 -14.70 9.02
CA GLU A 35 8.45 -15.78 8.25
C GLU A 35 6.92 -15.69 8.38
N PRO A 36 6.15 -16.06 7.33
CA PRO A 36 6.59 -16.63 6.04
C PRO A 36 6.98 -15.58 4.98
N TYR A 37 6.86 -14.28 5.28
CA TYR A 37 7.04 -13.20 4.30
C TYR A 37 8.44 -13.16 3.71
N LEU A 38 9.47 -13.45 4.53
CA LEU A 38 10.86 -13.52 4.07
C LEU A 38 11.05 -14.60 2.99
N ALA A 39 10.49 -15.79 3.18
CA ALA A 39 10.58 -16.87 2.20
C ALA A 39 9.86 -16.51 0.89
N TRP A 40 8.69 -15.86 0.98
CA TRP A 40 7.95 -15.41 -0.21
C TRP A 40 8.68 -14.31 -0.96
N GLU A 41 9.28 -13.35 -0.24
CA GLU A 41 10.11 -12.31 -0.86
C GLU A 41 11.29 -12.90 -1.64
N LYS A 42 12.04 -13.79 -1.01
CA LYS A 42 13.16 -14.48 -1.67
C LYS A 42 12.70 -15.26 -2.90
N ALA A 43 11.54 -15.91 -2.83
CA ALA A 43 10.98 -16.67 -3.94
C ALA A 43 10.63 -15.76 -5.13
N TYR A 44 9.94 -14.64 -4.90
CA TYR A 44 9.58 -13.76 -6.01
C TYR A 44 10.76 -12.96 -6.57
N LEU A 45 11.73 -12.56 -5.73
CA LEU A 45 12.95 -11.90 -6.22
C LEU A 45 13.82 -12.86 -7.03
N LYS A 46 13.75 -14.16 -6.76
CA LYS A 46 14.37 -15.18 -7.61
C LYS A 46 13.63 -15.34 -8.95
N GLU A 47 12.31 -15.24 -8.95
CA GLU A 47 11.50 -15.34 -10.18
C GLU A 47 11.59 -14.08 -11.06
N PHE A 48 11.65 -12.91 -10.42
CA PHE A 48 11.64 -11.58 -11.03
C PHE A 48 12.77 -10.72 -10.45
N PRO A 49 14.04 -11.00 -10.81
CA PRO A 49 15.20 -10.31 -10.24
C PRO A 49 15.19 -8.79 -10.52
N GLU A 50 14.50 -8.33 -11.58
CA GLU A 50 14.34 -6.91 -11.87
C GLU A 50 13.58 -6.13 -10.78
N LEU A 51 12.76 -6.81 -9.95
CA LEU A 51 12.01 -6.16 -8.87
C LEU A 51 12.90 -5.71 -7.71
N GLN A 52 14.12 -6.25 -7.61
CA GLN A 52 15.12 -5.79 -6.63
C GLN A 52 15.40 -4.30 -6.80
N GLY A 53 15.51 -3.80 -8.04
CA GLY A 53 15.74 -2.38 -8.30
C GLY A 53 14.59 -1.49 -7.80
N LEU A 54 13.34 -1.96 -7.91
CA LEU A 54 12.19 -1.22 -7.36
C LEU A 54 12.20 -1.23 -5.83
N MET A 55 12.58 -2.35 -5.22
CA MET A 55 12.73 -2.49 -3.77
C MET A 55 13.77 -1.51 -3.22
N ASP A 56 14.93 -1.41 -3.87
CA ASP A 56 16.00 -0.50 -3.47
C ASP A 56 15.56 0.97 -3.58
N VAL A 57 14.82 1.34 -4.63
CA VAL A 57 14.24 2.67 -4.77
C VAL A 57 13.24 2.96 -3.66
N MET A 58 12.33 2.02 -3.36
CA MET A 58 11.36 2.17 -2.27
C MET A 58 12.06 2.44 -0.93
N ILE A 59 13.10 1.66 -0.61
CA ILE A 59 13.87 1.82 0.63
C ILE A 59 14.57 3.17 0.68
N ALA A 60 15.23 3.57 -0.41
CA ALA A 60 15.91 4.86 -0.49
C ALA A 60 14.92 6.03 -0.32
N THR A 61 13.75 5.96 -0.94
CA THR A 61 12.70 6.97 -0.82
C THR A 61 12.16 7.04 0.61
N ALA A 62 11.89 5.91 1.25
CA ALA A 62 11.44 5.88 2.64
C ALA A 62 12.47 6.52 3.59
N ILE A 63 13.75 6.19 3.44
CA ILE A 63 14.85 6.80 4.22
C ILE A 63 14.93 8.32 4.01
N GLN A 64 14.64 8.80 2.81
CA GLN A 64 14.65 10.23 2.51
C GLN A 64 13.45 10.96 3.15
N GLN A 65 12.27 10.33 3.14
CA GLN A 65 11.02 10.95 3.61
C GLN A 65 10.85 10.89 5.13
N LEU A 66 11.42 9.88 5.80
CA LEU A 66 11.16 9.60 7.21
C LEU A 66 12.43 9.55 8.04
N LYS A 67 12.33 10.09 9.27
CA LYS A 67 13.38 9.95 10.29
C LYS A 67 13.53 8.50 10.78
N GLU A 68 12.42 7.78 10.86
CA GLU A 68 12.36 6.37 11.32
C GLU A 68 11.60 5.53 10.27
N PRO A 69 12.25 5.16 9.15
CA PRO A 69 11.58 4.57 7.98
C PRO A 69 11.27 3.07 8.12
N GLY A 70 11.77 2.41 9.16
CA GLY A 70 11.73 0.94 9.28
C GLY A 70 10.32 0.36 9.25
N GLY A 71 9.34 1.05 9.84
CA GLY A 71 7.94 0.62 9.82
C GLY A 71 7.34 0.59 8.41
N ASP A 72 7.52 1.67 7.65
CA ASP A 72 6.99 1.78 6.28
C ASP A 72 7.71 0.85 5.30
N ILE A 73 9.04 0.68 5.44
CA ILE A 73 9.81 -0.29 4.64
C ILE A 73 9.31 -1.72 4.88
N LEU A 74 9.14 -2.12 6.15
CA LEU A 74 8.64 -3.45 6.49
C LEU A 74 7.20 -3.66 6.00
N HIS A 75 6.35 -2.64 6.12
CA HIS A 75 4.97 -2.71 5.63
C HIS A 75 4.91 -2.96 4.12
N ASN A 76 5.60 -2.17 3.30
CA ASN A 76 5.60 -2.39 1.84
C ASN A 76 6.10 -3.79 1.45
N ARG A 77 7.12 -4.28 2.16
CA ARG A 77 7.68 -5.60 1.91
C ARG A 77 6.75 -6.75 2.33
N VAL A 78 6.03 -6.59 3.43
CA VAL A 78 4.97 -7.53 3.81
C VAL A 78 3.85 -7.52 2.75
N CYS A 79 3.42 -6.34 2.29
CA CYS A 79 2.40 -6.21 1.24
C CYS A 79 2.85 -6.88 -0.06
N SER A 80 4.07 -6.63 -0.54
CA SER A 80 4.58 -7.26 -1.77
C SER A 80 4.74 -8.79 -1.65
N ALA A 81 5.10 -9.29 -0.46
CA ALA A 81 5.12 -10.72 -0.18
C ALA A 81 3.70 -11.34 -0.18
N LEU A 82 2.72 -10.68 0.44
CA LEU A 82 1.31 -11.08 0.40
C LEU A 82 0.76 -11.07 -1.03
N ALA A 83 1.05 -10.02 -1.79
CA ALA A 83 0.67 -9.89 -3.19
C ALA A 83 1.24 -11.04 -4.03
N SER A 84 2.51 -11.40 -3.82
CA SER A 84 3.13 -12.55 -4.49
C SER A 84 2.41 -13.87 -4.20
N GLU A 85 2.05 -14.12 -2.93
CA GLU A 85 1.33 -15.32 -2.52
C GLU A 85 -0.06 -15.38 -3.15
N MET A 86 -0.79 -14.26 -3.15
CA MET A 86 -2.14 -14.18 -3.73
C MET A 86 -2.12 -14.26 -5.26
N ALA A 87 -1.11 -13.70 -5.91
CA ALA A 87 -1.02 -13.66 -7.36
C ALA A 87 -0.60 -15.00 -7.99
N ARG A 88 -0.21 -16.03 -7.23
CA ARG A 88 0.25 -17.33 -7.77
C ARG A 88 -0.59 -17.91 -8.92
N PRO A 89 -1.94 -17.84 -8.91
CA PRO A 89 -2.76 -18.36 -10.01
C PRO A 89 -2.70 -17.53 -11.30
N LEU A 90 -2.24 -16.28 -11.26
CA LEU A 90 -2.22 -15.37 -12.41
C LEU A 90 -1.10 -15.71 -13.39
N ALA A 91 -1.15 -15.15 -14.61
CA ALA A 91 -0.07 -15.31 -15.58
C ALA A 91 1.23 -14.65 -15.08
N LYS A 92 2.38 -15.14 -15.55
CA LYS A 92 3.71 -14.69 -15.06
C LYS A 92 3.87 -13.16 -15.09
N GLN A 93 3.43 -12.51 -16.16
CA GLN A 93 3.52 -11.05 -16.27
C GLN A 93 2.60 -10.35 -15.27
N GLU A 94 1.35 -10.81 -15.11
CA GLU A 94 0.39 -10.23 -14.16
C GLU A 94 0.89 -10.35 -12.72
N ARG A 95 1.49 -11.50 -12.36
CA ARG A 95 2.15 -11.68 -11.05
C ARG A 95 3.24 -10.65 -10.81
N LYS A 96 4.11 -10.45 -11.80
CA LYS A 96 5.17 -9.44 -11.72
C LYS A 96 4.61 -8.06 -11.46
N LEU A 97 3.55 -7.67 -12.17
CA LEU A 97 2.95 -6.34 -12.04
C LEU A 97 2.23 -6.13 -10.71
N ALA A 98 1.54 -7.15 -10.18
CA ALA A 98 0.94 -7.08 -8.85
C ALA A 98 2.01 -6.81 -7.79
N ILE A 99 3.11 -7.56 -7.81
CA ILE A 99 4.23 -7.38 -6.87
C ILE A 99 4.90 -6.02 -7.06
N ALA A 100 5.15 -5.61 -8.31
CA ALA A 100 5.79 -4.32 -8.62
C ALA A 100 4.95 -3.12 -8.12
N ALA A 101 3.63 -3.19 -8.29
CA ALA A 101 2.72 -2.17 -7.79
C ALA A 101 2.72 -2.13 -6.26
N ASP A 102 2.66 -3.28 -5.59
CA ASP A 102 2.71 -3.36 -4.12
C ASP A 102 4.06 -2.90 -3.53
N ILE A 103 5.19 -3.11 -4.21
CA ILE A 103 6.47 -2.53 -3.76
C ILE A 103 6.37 -1.00 -3.68
N LEU A 104 5.63 -0.37 -4.60
CA LEU A 104 5.60 1.09 -4.77
C LEU A 104 4.31 1.77 -4.26
N HIS A 105 3.33 1.04 -3.74
CA HIS A 105 2.00 1.62 -3.47
C HIS A 105 2.03 2.78 -2.45
N ASN A 106 2.95 2.75 -1.48
CA ASN A 106 3.17 3.83 -0.51
C ASN A 106 4.25 4.86 -0.89
N ILE A 107 4.81 4.83 -2.10
CA ILE A 107 6.05 5.57 -2.43
C ILE A 107 6.02 7.08 -2.15
N SER A 108 4.82 7.68 -2.17
CA SER A 108 4.63 9.12 -1.92
C SER A 108 3.88 9.43 -0.62
N LYS A 109 3.58 8.42 0.21
CA LYS A 109 2.70 8.57 1.40
C LYS A 109 3.15 9.70 2.34
N GLU A 110 4.46 9.90 2.47
CA GLU A 110 5.05 10.88 3.37
C GLU A 110 5.56 12.15 2.65
N ASP A 111 5.34 12.24 1.33
CA ASP A 111 5.64 13.43 0.54
C ASP A 111 4.55 14.49 0.72
N LYS A 112 4.69 15.28 1.79
CA LYS A 112 3.75 16.37 2.12
C LYS A 112 3.67 17.47 1.05
N GLY A 113 4.61 17.51 0.10
CA GLY A 113 4.60 18.45 -1.02
C GLY A 113 3.75 17.98 -2.21
N ALA A 114 3.47 16.68 -2.30
CA ALA A 114 2.72 16.08 -3.40
C ALA A 114 1.19 16.20 -3.23
N VAL A 115 0.71 17.35 -2.78
CA VAL A 115 -0.72 17.62 -2.58
C VAL A 115 -1.41 18.04 -3.88
N LEU A 116 -2.69 17.69 -4.04
CA LEU A 116 -3.48 18.07 -5.23
C LEU A 116 -3.85 19.56 -5.27
N THR A 117 -3.59 20.30 -4.19
CA THR A 117 -3.71 21.76 -4.18
C THR A 117 -2.56 22.45 -4.93
N ASP A 118 -1.46 21.75 -5.20
CA ASP A 118 -0.41 22.24 -6.08
C ASP A 118 -0.88 22.13 -7.55
N PRO A 119 -0.89 23.24 -8.33
CA PRO A 119 -1.41 23.24 -9.69
C PRO A 119 -0.66 22.29 -10.65
N GLU A 120 0.65 22.15 -10.49
CA GLU A 120 1.48 21.33 -11.36
C GLU A 120 1.31 19.84 -11.03
N VAL A 121 1.25 19.50 -9.75
CA VAL A 121 0.91 18.14 -9.30
C VAL A 121 -0.47 17.74 -9.81
N PHE A 122 -1.48 18.60 -9.64
CA PHE A 122 -2.83 18.33 -10.11
C PHE A 122 -2.89 18.13 -11.63
N ARG A 123 -2.18 18.97 -12.40
CA ARG A 123 -2.10 18.85 -13.87
C ARG A 123 -1.55 17.49 -14.28
N LYS A 124 -0.40 17.08 -13.73
CA LYS A 124 0.22 15.78 -14.05
C LYS A 124 -0.67 14.60 -13.66
N CYS A 125 -1.31 14.66 -12.49
CA CYS A 125 -2.24 13.61 -12.06
C CYS A 125 -3.46 13.53 -12.99
N SER A 126 -4.00 14.68 -13.39
CA SER A 126 -5.13 14.74 -14.32
C SER A 126 -4.78 14.18 -15.71
N GLU A 127 -3.57 14.46 -16.21
CA GLU A 127 -3.08 13.88 -17.48
C GLU A 127 -2.93 12.36 -17.38
N MET A 128 -2.37 11.86 -16.27
CA MET A 128 -2.29 10.42 -16.01
C MET A 128 -3.68 9.78 -15.97
N VAL A 129 -4.60 10.30 -15.15
CA VAL A 129 -5.96 9.74 -15.03
C VAL A 129 -6.71 9.81 -16.36
N ALA A 130 -6.58 10.90 -17.12
CA ALA A 130 -7.18 11.01 -18.45
C ALA A 130 -6.62 9.97 -19.43
N LYS A 131 -5.30 9.73 -19.43
CA LYS A 131 -4.67 8.67 -20.23
C LYS A 131 -5.23 7.29 -19.86
N LEU A 132 -5.33 6.98 -18.57
CA LEU A 132 -5.86 5.70 -18.08
C LEU A 132 -7.35 5.52 -18.44
N LYS A 133 -8.18 6.54 -18.25
CA LYS A 133 -9.59 6.52 -18.70
C LYS A 133 -9.70 6.27 -20.20
N LYS A 134 -8.87 6.94 -21.02
CA LYS A 134 -8.83 6.72 -22.48
C LYS A 134 -8.39 5.30 -22.85
N ALA A 135 -7.51 4.69 -22.06
CA ALA A 135 -7.11 3.29 -22.21
C ALA A 135 -8.20 2.29 -21.77
N GLY A 136 -9.30 2.77 -21.17
CA GLY A 136 -10.47 1.98 -20.84
C GLY A 136 -10.53 1.48 -19.39
N TYR A 137 -9.75 2.07 -18.48
CA TYR A 137 -9.81 1.78 -17.04
C TYR A 137 -10.86 2.63 -16.31
N PHE A 138 -11.20 2.21 -15.08
CA PHE A 138 -12.15 2.87 -14.18
C PHE A 138 -13.61 2.82 -14.66
N LYS A 139 -13.98 1.84 -15.49
CA LYS A 139 -15.35 1.73 -16.03
C LYS A 139 -16.44 1.62 -14.94
N PRO A 140 -16.22 0.87 -13.83
CA PRO A 140 -17.19 0.79 -12.74
C PRO A 140 -17.33 2.09 -11.94
N SER A 141 -16.43 3.07 -12.15
CA SER A 141 -16.31 4.28 -11.35
C SER A 141 -16.46 5.55 -12.21
N PRO A 142 -17.61 5.78 -12.87
CA PRO A 142 -17.77 6.88 -13.81
C PRO A 142 -17.61 8.27 -13.17
N GLY A 143 -17.87 8.39 -11.86
CA GLY A 143 -17.70 9.63 -11.09
C GLY A 143 -16.25 9.94 -10.72
N PHE A 144 -15.34 8.96 -10.78
CA PHE A 144 -13.94 9.11 -10.36
C PHE A 144 -13.28 10.22 -11.17
N TRP A 145 -12.56 11.13 -10.50
CA TRP A 145 -11.88 12.27 -11.11
C TRP A 145 -12.83 13.22 -11.87
N GLY A 146 -14.09 13.33 -11.42
CA GLY A 146 -15.15 14.13 -12.06
C GLY A 146 -15.44 15.48 -11.40
N ASP A 147 -14.87 15.78 -10.24
CA ASP A 147 -15.11 17.03 -9.47
C ASP A 147 -13.79 17.72 -9.14
N GLU A 148 -13.33 18.58 -10.05
CA GLU A 148 -12.08 19.31 -9.91
C GLU A 148 -12.08 20.25 -8.69
N ALA A 149 -13.22 20.90 -8.40
CA ALA A 149 -13.31 21.83 -7.28
C ALA A 149 -13.12 21.11 -5.94
N LEU A 150 -13.69 19.91 -5.81
CA LEU A 150 -13.46 19.04 -4.67
C LEU A 150 -12.00 18.60 -4.56
N LEU A 151 -11.40 18.14 -5.66
CA LEU A 151 -10.00 17.65 -5.67
C LEU A 151 -8.98 18.75 -5.36
N LYS A 152 -9.29 20.01 -5.69
CA LYS A 152 -8.47 21.19 -5.37
C LYS A 152 -8.80 21.82 -4.02
N SER A 153 -9.84 21.37 -3.32
CA SER A 153 -10.20 21.89 -2.00
C SER A 153 -9.11 21.50 -0.98
N PRO A 154 -8.58 22.43 -0.17
CA PRO A 154 -7.59 22.10 0.86
C PRO A 154 -8.04 21.03 1.85
N LYS A 155 -9.35 20.91 2.11
CA LYS A 155 -9.91 19.89 3.02
C LYS A 155 -9.79 18.47 2.46
N VAL A 156 -9.70 18.33 1.14
CA VAL A 156 -9.67 17.04 0.44
C VAL A 156 -8.34 16.87 -0.29
N GLY A 157 -7.99 17.77 -1.21
CA GLY A 157 -6.73 17.74 -1.95
C GLY A 157 -5.44 17.83 -1.11
N GLY A 158 -5.54 18.28 0.14
CA GLY A 158 -4.44 18.26 1.12
C GLY A 158 -4.39 17.00 1.99
N ASN A 159 -5.30 16.05 1.82
CA ASN A 159 -5.36 14.83 2.62
C ASN A 159 -4.27 13.84 2.17
N LEU A 160 -3.44 13.38 3.12
CA LEU A 160 -2.37 12.41 2.85
C LEU A 160 -2.89 11.10 2.24
N ALA A 161 -4.15 10.72 2.51
CA ALA A 161 -4.76 9.55 1.87
C ALA A 161 -4.85 9.71 0.35
N LEU A 162 -5.03 10.93 -0.17
CA LEU A 162 -5.06 11.25 -1.61
C LEU A 162 -3.65 11.26 -2.22
N ILE A 163 -2.67 11.75 -1.47
CA ILE A 163 -1.24 11.70 -1.85
C ILE A 163 -0.79 10.24 -2.00
N HIS A 164 -1.22 9.39 -1.07
CA HIS A 164 -0.86 7.98 -1.02
C HIS A 164 -1.19 7.23 -2.33
N HIS A 165 -2.39 7.36 -2.90
CA HIS A 165 -2.79 6.57 -4.07
C HIS A 165 -2.69 7.30 -5.41
N ILE A 166 -2.97 8.61 -5.48
CA ILE A 166 -2.95 9.33 -6.76
C ILE A 166 -1.54 9.77 -7.14
N THR A 167 -0.89 10.58 -6.31
CA THR A 167 0.48 11.01 -6.60
C THR A 167 1.46 9.85 -6.44
N GLY A 168 1.17 8.91 -5.54
CA GLY A 168 1.89 7.63 -5.46
C GLY A 168 1.91 6.89 -6.80
N ALA A 169 0.78 6.77 -7.48
CA ALA A 169 0.72 6.15 -8.81
C ALA A 169 1.50 6.94 -9.87
N LEU A 170 1.44 8.28 -9.84
CA LEU A 170 2.24 9.11 -10.74
C LEU A 170 3.74 8.83 -10.55
N THR A 171 4.22 8.92 -9.31
CA THR A 171 5.62 8.68 -8.94
C THR A 171 6.06 7.26 -9.25
N ALA A 172 5.23 6.24 -8.96
CA ALA A 172 5.53 4.86 -9.28
C ALA A 172 5.70 4.64 -10.79
N GLY A 173 4.87 5.29 -11.62
CA GLY A 173 5.03 5.23 -13.07
C GLY A 173 6.32 5.89 -13.57
N GLU A 174 6.75 7.00 -12.96
CA GLU A 174 8.04 7.62 -13.26
C GLU A 174 9.24 6.74 -12.86
N ILE A 175 9.15 6.08 -11.70
CA ILE A 175 10.16 5.13 -11.23
C ILE A 175 10.25 3.93 -12.17
N ALA A 176 9.12 3.32 -12.53
CA ALA A 176 9.07 2.17 -13.43
C ALA A 176 9.66 2.49 -14.81
N ARG A 177 9.38 3.68 -15.36
CA ARG A 177 10.01 4.15 -16.62
C ARG A 177 11.53 4.26 -16.51
N LYS A 178 12.04 4.81 -15.40
CA LYS A 178 13.48 4.98 -15.16
C LYS A 178 14.20 3.66 -14.93
N ALA A 179 13.57 2.72 -14.23
CA ALA A 179 14.12 1.39 -13.97
C ALA A 179 14.30 0.58 -15.27
N GLY A 180 13.42 0.80 -16.26
CA GLY A 180 13.39 0.02 -17.49
C GLY A 180 12.79 -1.39 -17.27
N GLY A 181 12.56 -2.14 -18.34
CA GLY A 181 12.00 -3.50 -18.25
C GLY A 181 10.48 -3.59 -18.09
N PHE A 182 9.78 -2.44 -18.09
CA PHE A 182 8.33 -2.34 -18.13
C PHE A 182 7.89 -1.61 -19.42
N SER A 183 6.91 -2.17 -20.12
CA SER A 183 6.26 -1.47 -21.23
C SER A 183 5.34 -0.35 -20.72
N GLU A 184 4.94 0.59 -21.58
CA GLU A 184 3.96 1.61 -21.17
C GLU A 184 2.63 0.99 -20.70
N LYS A 185 2.23 -0.15 -21.26
CA LYS A 185 1.03 -0.86 -20.81
C LYS A 185 1.21 -1.48 -19.42
N ASP A 186 2.41 -1.99 -19.12
CA ASP A 186 2.75 -2.48 -17.78
C ASP A 186 2.70 -1.34 -16.75
N ILE A 187 3.25 -0.19 -17.12
CA ILE A 187 3.23 1.01 -16.28
C ILE A 187 1.79 1.47 -16.04
N GLU A 188 0.96 1.52 -17.08
CA GLU A 188 -0.46 1.85 -16.93
C GLU A 188 -1.17 0.91 -15.95
N MET A 189 -0.92 -0.40 -16.05
CA MET A 189 -1.48 -1.38 -15.10
C MET A 189 -1.00 -1.12 -13.67
N MET A 190 0.30 -0.87 -13.45
CA MET A 190 0.83 -0.55 -12.13
C MET A 190 0.18 0.73 -11.56
N GLN A 191 0.01 1.76 -12.39
CA GLN A 191 -0.62 3.02 -11.97
C GLN A 191 -2.08 2.81 -11.58
N VAL A 192 -2.84 2.03 -12.35
CA VAL A 192 -4.24 1.69 -12.03
C VAL A 192 -4.32 0.88 -10.73
N THR A 193 -3.47 -0.14 -10.57
CA THR A 193 -3.39 -0.93 -9.34
C THR A 193 -3.16 -0.03 -8.12
N ILE A 194 -2.21 0.90 -8.19
CA ILE A 194 -1.91 1.82 -7.08
C ILE A 194 -3.05 2.82 -6.86
N ILE A 195 -3.72 3.31 -7.90
CA ILE A 195 -4.88 4.20 -7.71
C ILE A 195 -6.02 3.46 -6.99
N GLU A 196 -6.25 2.19 -7.33
CA GLU A 196 -7.40 1.40 -6.86
C GLU A 196 -7.17 0.71 -5.50
N HIS A 197 -5.93 0.46 -5.06
CA HIS A 197 -5.67 -0.39 -3.90
C HIS A 197 -6.23 0.17 -2.57
N SER A 198 -6.16 1.49 -2.34
CA SER A 198 -6.55 2.10 -1.05
C SER A 198 -8.02 2.56 -1.00
N THR A 199 -8.83 2.13 -1.95
CA THR A 199 -10.17 2.68 -2.19
C THR A 199 -11.28 2.06 -1.34
N GLY A 200 -11.03 0.88 -0.77
CA GLY A 200 -12.02 0.11 -0.01
C GLY A 200 -12.28 0.61 1.41
N TYR A 201 -11.36 1.39 2.01
CA TYR A 201 -11.51 1.83 3.40
C TYR A 201 -12.70 2.78 3.56
N TRP A 202 -13.84 2.26 3.99
CA TRP A 202 -15.08 3.02 4.15
C TRP A 202 -14.90 4.29 5.00
N TYR A 203 -14.03 4.27 6.02
CA TYR A 203 -13.75 5.43 6.86
C TYR A 203 -12.93 6.53 6.15
N PHE A 204 -12.27 6.23 5.03
CA PHE A 204 -11.72 7.25 4.13
C PHE A 204 -12.81 7.86 3.27
N ARG A 205 -13.75 7.06 2.75
CA ARG A 205 -14.91 7.55 1.99
C ARG A 205 -15.74 8.52 2.84
N ASP A 206 -16.06 8.12 4.07
CA ASP A 206 -16.80 8.97 5.02
C ASP A 206 -16.03 10.26 5.34
N SER A 207 -14.71 10.20 5.48
CA SER A 207 -13.88 11.38 5.73
C SER A 207 -13.95 12.38 4.58
N VAL A 208 -14.01 11.90 3.32
CA VAL A 208 -14.16 12.78 2.15
C VAL A 208 -15.55 13.40 2.12
N ASP A 209 -16.60 12.61 2.34
CA ASP A 209 -17.98 13.10 2.37
C ASP A 209 -18.19 14.17 3.46
N GLN A 210 -17.63 13.95 4.66
CA GLN A 210 -17.64 14.93 5.76
C GLN A 210 -16.87 16.19 5.40
N ALA A 211 -15.67 16.07 4.82
CA ALA A 211 -14.85 17.20 4.40
C ALA A 211 -15.53 18.04 3.30
N ALA A 212 -16.25 17.37 2.40
CA ALA A 212 -17.02 17.97 1.32
C ALA A 212 -18.37 18.54 1.77
N GLY A 213 -18.89 18.09 2.92
CA GLY A 213 -20.22 18.45 3.41
C GLY A 213 -21.37 17.84 2.62
N ARG A 214 -21.11 16.79 1.81
CA ARG A 214 -22.13 16.11 0.99
C ARG A 214 -21.83 14.63 0.83
N LYS A 215 -22.88 13.80 0.90
CA LYS A 215 -22.77 12.35 0.66
C LYS A 215 -22.39 12.06 -0.79
N GLY A 216 -21.57 11.04 -1.01
CA GLY A 216 -21.12 10.60 -2.33
C GLY A 216 -20.02 11.45 -2.96
N ALA A 217 -19.45 12.43 -2.23
CA ALA A 217 -18.29 13.19 -2.71
C ALA A 217 -17.07 12.28 -2.90
N TRP A 218 -16.94 11.24 -2.09
CA TRP A 218 -15.87 10.24 -2.18
C TRP A 218 -15.76 9.60 -3.56
N GLN A 219 -16.85 9.50 -4.33
CA GLN A 219 -16.87 8.87 -5.66
C GLN A 219 -16.02 9.63 -6.68
N ALA A 220 -15.76 10.92 -6.46
CA ALA A 220 -14.85 11.70 -7.29
C ALA A 220 -13.37 11.48 -6.92
N VAL A 221 -13.11 10.87 -5.77
CA VAL A 221 -11.77 10.68 -5.19
C VAL A 221 -11.30 9.25 -5.32
N PHE A 222 -12.14 8.27 -4.99
CA PHE A 222 -11.78 6.86 -4.96
C PHE A 222 -12.55 6.07 -6.03
N PRO A 223 -11.86 5.42 -6.99
CA PRO A 223 -12.49 4.41 -7.84
C PRO A 223 -12.70 3.09 -7.05
N GLU A 224 -13.41 2.12 -7.60
CA GLU A 224 -13.48 0.75 -7.07
C GLU A 224 -12.47 -0.15 -7.78
N PRO A 225 -11.89 -1.17 -7.12
CA PRO A 225 -10.96 -2.11 -7.75
C PRO A 225 -11.62 -2.88 -8.90
N GLU A 226 -11.20 -2.59 -10.14
CA GLU A 226 -11.76 -3.20 -11.36
C GLU A 226 -11.06 -4.52 -11.69
N ASN A 227 -9.74 -4.55 -11.55
CA ASN A 227 -8.89 -5.65 -12.00
C ASN A 227 -8.30 -6.49 -10.85
N GLU A 228 -7.84 -7.69 -11.16
CA GLU A 228 -7.36 -8.65 -10.16
C GLU A 228 -6.11 -8.16 -9.42
N SER A 229 -5.21 -7.45 -10.11
CA SER A 229 -4.01 -6.85 -9.48
C SER A 229 -4.40 -5.80 -8.44
N ALA A 230 -5.37 -4.94 -8.74
CA ALA A 230 -5.90 -3.95 -7.79
C ALA A 230 -6.58 -4.60 -6.57
N ARG A 231 -7.31 -5.70 -6.77
CA ARG A 231 -7.91 -6.47 -5.66
C ARG A 231 -6.86 -7.12 -4.78
N ILE A 232 -5.80 -7.65 -5.38
CA ILE A 232 -4.66 -8.21 -4.66
C ILE A 232 -3.94 -7.14 -3.85
N ALA A 233 -3.64 -5.98 -4.45
CA ALA A 233 -2.97 -4.89 -3.74
C ALA A 233 -3.84 -4.31 -2.61
N HIS A 234 -5.15 -4.20 -2.84
CA HIS A 234 -6.12 -3.84 -1.80
C HIS A 234 -6.06 -4.80 -0.62
N ASP A 235 -6.14 -6.11 -0.89
CA ASP A 235 -6.09 -7.14 0.14
C ASP A 235 -4.72 -7.17 0.84
N ALA A 236 -3.61 -6.99 0.11
CA ALA A 236 -2.27 -7.02 0.67
C ALA A 236 -2.05 -5.90 1.69
N ASP A 237 -2.39 -4.66 1.33
CA ASP A 237 -2.34 -3.51 2.25
C ASP A 237 -3.26 -3.73 3.46
N LEU A 238 -4.49 -4.18 3.22
CA LEU A 238 -5.47 -4.44 4.26
C LEU A 238 -5.02 -5.52 5.26
N ILE A 239 -4.57 -6.67 4.76
CA ILE A 239 -4.17 -7.83 5.56
C ILE A 239 -2.92 -7.54 6.37
N SER A 240 -2.00 -6.73 5.83
CA SER A 240 -0.78 -6.33 6.54
C SER A 240 -1.07 -5.63 7.88
N GLN A 241 -2.29 -5.12 8.09
CA GLN A 241 -2.72 -4.51 9.36
C GLN A 241 -3.08 -5.53 10.44
N PHE A 242 -3.33 -6.81 10.10
CA PHE A 242 -3.76 -7.87 11.02
C PHE A 242 -2.61 -8.44 11.86
N VAL A 243 -1.82 -7.55 12.47
CA VAL A 243 -0.68 -7.93 13.31
C VAL A 243 -1.07 -7.78 14.77
N TYR A 244 -1.14 -8.90 15.50
CA TYR A 244 -1.56 -8.95 16.91
C TYR A 244 -0.94 -7.84 17.78
N GLY A 245 0.39 -7.69 17.74
CA GLY A 245 1.11 -6.69 18.53
C GLY A 245 0.75 -5.23 18.22
N SER A 246 0.21 -4.96 17.03
CA SER A 246 -0.26 -3.64 16.63
C SER A 246 -1.72 -3.35 16.99
N VAL A 247 -2.49 -4.39 17.36
CA VAL A 247 -3.95 -4.33 17.51
C VAL A 247 -4.43 -4.53 18.95
N VAL A 248 -3.90 -5.55 19.62
CA VAL A 248 -4.49 -6.04 20.89
C VAL A 248 -3.86 -5.41 22.13
N PRO A 249 -2.51 -5.35 22.28
CA PRO A 249 -1.90 -4.87 23.50
C PRO A 249 -2.31 -3.45 23.87
N ASP A 250 -2.31 -3.13 25.16
CA ASP A 250 -2.50 -1.76 25.62
C ASP A 250 -1.44 -0.82 25.04
N GLY A 251 -1.85 0.37 24.62
CA GLY A 251 -0.98 1.32 23.92
C GLY A 251 -0.56 0.90 22.49
N SER A 252 -1.10 -0.20 21.94
CA SER A 252 -0.82 -0.59 20.56
C SER A 252 -1.32 0.44 19.53
N LYS A 253 -0.73 0.42 18.32
CA LYS A 253 -1.01 1.37 17.22
C LYS A 253 -2.51 1.62 17.05
N TRP A 254 -3.31 0.56 16.93
CA TRP A 254 -4.73 0.69 16.64
C TRP A 254 -5.57 1.13 17.84
N ARG A 255 -5.18 0.76 19.06
CA ARG A 255 -5.82 1.27 20.28
C ARG A 255 -5.53 2.75 20.49
N GLU A 256 -4.30 3.18 20.24
CA GLU A 256 -3.93 4.60 20.25
C GLU A 256 -4.64 5.39 19.14
N LEU A 257 -4.84 4.79 17.96
CA LEU A 257 -5.63 5.40 16.90
C LEU A 257 -7.09 5.57 17.31
N ALA A 258 -7.68 4.60 18.01
CA ALA A 258 -9.04 4.72 18.53
C ALA A 258 -9.21 5.90 19.49
N LYS A 259 -8.25 6.13 20.38
CA LYS A 259 -8.22 7.34 21.24
C LYS A 259 -8.07 8.62 20.41
N LYS A 260 -7.07 8.68 19.53
CA LYS A 260 -6.69 9.93 18.85
C LYS A 260 -7.68 10.35 17.77
N ARG A 261 -8.09 9.39 16.92
CA ARG A 261 -8.94 9.63 15.75
C ARG A 261 -10.42 9.55 16.09
N TRP A 262 -10.82 8.52 16.84
CA TRP A 262 -12.24 8.23 17.12
C TRP A 262 -12.68 8.59 18.54
N LYS A 263 -11.78 9.18 19.34
CA LYS A 263 -12.06 9.72 20.69
C LYS A 263 -12.61 8.68 21.66
N ALA A 264 -12.14 7.43 21.54
CA ALA A 264 -12.40 6.39 22.53
C ALA A 264 -11.97 6.86 23.93
N LYS A 265 -12.84 6.66 24.92
CA LYS A 265 -12.66 7.19 26.28
C LYS A 265 -12.06 6.20 27.27
N ASP A 266 -12.25 4.90 27.01
CA ASP A 266 -11.81 3.82 27.88
C ASP A 266 -11.47 2.56 27.06
N THR A 267 -10.93 1.56 27.75
CA THR A 267 -10.53 0.27 27.17
C THR A 267 -11.67 -0.44 26.44
N LYS A 268 -12.91 -0.30 26.92
CA LYS A 268 -14.09 -0.93 26.31
C LYS A 268 -14.43 -0.25 24.98
N GLU A 269 -14.46 1.07 24.95
CA GLU A 269 -14.68 1.83 23.71
C GLU A 269 -13.55 1.61 22.71
N GLU A 270 -12.29 1.55 23.17
CA GLU A 270 -11.15 1.19 22.31
C GLU A 270 -11.34 -0.19 21.68
N GLY A 271 -11.65 -1.20 22.50
CA GLY A 271 -11.90 -2.56 22.02
C GLY A 271 -13.05 -2.63 21.02
N HIS A 272 -14.14 -1.91 21.27
CA HIS A 272 -15.32 -1.89 20.39
C HIS A 272 -15.05 -1.21 19.04
N ILE A 273 -14.37 -0.06 19.06
CA ILE A 273 -13.99 0.66 17.85
C ILE A 273 -13.01 -0.16 17.03
N VAL A 274 -11.94 -0.67 17.65
CA VAL A 274 -10.91 -1.46 16.96
C VAL A 274 -11.51 -2.76 16.41
N TYR A 275 -12.35 -3.46 17.19
CA TYR A 275 -13.07 -4.63 16.71
C TYR A 275 -13.86 -4.31 15.44
N TYR A 276 -14.65 -3.23 15.45
CA TYR A 276 -15.50 -2.88 14.32
C TYR A 276 -14.67 -2.53 13.08
N VAL A 277 -13.57 -1.78 13.25
CA VAL A 277 -12.65 -1.48 12.15
C VAL A 277 -12.11 -2.77 11.54
N PHE A 278 -11.54 -3.68 12.34
CA PHE A 278 -10.96 -4.92 11.82
C PHE A 278 -12.00 -5.90 11.27
N PHE A 279 -13.19 -5.95 11.84
CA PHE A 279 -14.32 -6.69 11.29
C PHE A 279 -14.67 -6.18 9.90
N ARG A 280 -14.76 -4.85 9.72
CA ARG A 280 -15.05 -4.23 8.43
C ARG A 280 -13.94 -4.48 7.42
N LEU A 281 -12.67 -4.36 7.83
CA LEU A 281 -11.53 -4.70 6.98
C LEU A 281 -11.60 -6.16 6.53
N TYR A 282 -11.86 -7.09 7.44
CA TYR A 282 -11.99 -8.51 7.12
C TYR A 282 -13.10 -8.77 6.08
N GLU A 283 -14.23 -8.07 6.20
CA GLU A 283 -15.34 -8.17 5.26
C GLU A 283 -15.09 -7.45 3.92
N GLU A 284 -14.15 -6.50 3.88
CA GLU A 284 -13.80 -5.74 2.68
C GLU A 284 -12.81 -6.43 1.75
N ALA A 285 -12.13 -7.49 2.22
CA ALA A 285 -11.24 -8.31 1.42
C ALA A 285 -11.92 -8.80 0.12
N LYS A 286 -11.25 -8.61 -1.02
CA LYS A 286 -11.79 -8.78 -2.38
C LYS A 286 -11.46 -10.11 -3.00
N THR A 287 -10.44 -10.81 -2.51
CA THR A 287 -9.99 -12.11 -3.04
C THR A 287 -10.25 -13.21 -2.01
N GLU A 288 -10.56 -14.41 -2.48
CA GLU A 288 -10.76 -15.57 -1.60
C GLU A 288 -9.48 -15.90 -0.80
N LYS A 289 -8.32 -15.80 -1.45
CA LYS A 289 -7.02 -16.03 -0.80
C LYS A 289 -6.71 -14.95 0.23
N GLY A 290 -6.98 -13.68 -0.07
CA GLY A 290 -6.83 -12.58 0.86
C GLY A 290 -7.73 -12.75 2.08
N LYS A 291 -9.01 -13.05 1.88
CA LYS A 291 -9.95 -13.34 2.98
C LYS A 291 -9.51 -14.53 3.83
N ALA A 292 -8.95 -15.58 3.22
CA ALA A 292 -8.40 -16.72 3.94
C ALA A 292 -7.16 -16.37 4.78
N LEU A 293 -6.24 -15.54 4.26
CA LEU A 293 -5.07 -15.05 4.99
C LEU A 293 -5.49 -14.13 6.15
N ALA A 294 -6.38 -13.17 5.89
CA ALA A 294 -6.94 -12.29 6.92
C ALA A 294 -7.57 -13.10 8.06
N ARG A 295 -8.30 -14.18 7.73
CA ARG A 295 -8.97 -15.04 8.70
C ARG A 295 -8.00 -15.67 9.70
N GLN A 296 -6.82 -16.09 9.26
CA GLN A 296 -5.83 -16.78 10.12
C GLN A 296 -5.38 -15.91 11.29
N ASP A 297 -5.21 -14.61 11.07
CA ASP A 297 -4.81 -13.67 12.11
C ASP A 297 -6.01 -13.05 12.82
N TRP A 298 -7.11 -12.83 12.09
CA TRP A 298 -8.36 -12.36 12.67
C TRP A 298 -8.90 -13.32 13.74
N GLU A 299 -8.82 -14.64 13.54
CA GLU A 299 -9.25 -15.64 14.53
C GLU A 299 -8.42 -15.58 15.83
N LYS A 300 -7.20 -15.04 15.79
CA LYS A 300 -6.36 -14.81 16.99
C LYS A 300 -6.65 -13.46 17.63
N ILE A 301 -6.89 -12.42 16.83
CA ILE A 301 -7.10 -11.04 17.30
C ILE A 301 -8.51 -10.86 17.88
N ARG A 302 -9.53 -11.36 17.18
CA ARG A 302 -10.95 -11.13 17.48
C ARG A 302 -11.31 -11.50 18.92
N PRO A 303 -11.00 -12.71 19.44
CA PRO A 303 -11.33 -13.09 20.81
C PRO A 303 -10.76 -12.13 21.86
N GLU A 304 -9.54 -11.63 21.65
CA GLU A 304 -8.89 -10.75 22.62
C GLU A 304 -9.52 -9.36 22.63
N LEU A 305 -9.89 -8.82 21.46
CA LEU A 305 -10.67 -7.57 21.40
C LEU A 305 -12.03 -7.73 22.06
N VAL A 306 -12.69 -8.88 21.88
CA VAL A 306 -13.99 -9.18 22.51
C VAL A 306 -13.91 -9.17 24.04
N LYS A 307 -12.83 -9.73 24.61
CA LYS A 307 -12.58 -9.69 26.06
C LYS A 307 -12.46 -8.27 26.61
N LEU A 308 -11.88 -7.33 25.86
CA LEU A 308 -11.77 -5.92 26.29
C LEU A 308 -13.14 -5.27 26.52
N MET A 309 -14.19 -5.80 25.87
CA MET A 309 -15.56 -5.31 26.00
C MET A 309 -16.34 -5.98 27.15
N GLY A 310 -15.72 -6.91 27.87
CA GLY A 310 -16.36 -7.70 28.92
C GLY A 310 -17.31 -8.78 28.39
N LEU A 311 -17.17 -9.16 27.11
CA LEU A 311 -17.98 -10.16 26.43
C LEU A 311 -17.26 -11.52 26.38
N LYS A 312 -18.02 -12.60 26.18
CA LYS A 312 -17.46 -13.93 25.94
C LYS A 312 -16.81 -13.99 24.55
N PRO A 313 -15.71 -14.75 24.37
CA PRO A 313 -14.94 -14.78 23.11
C PRO A 313 -15.71 -15.09 21.82
N ASP A 314 -16.85 -15.78 21.93
CA ASP A 314 -17.72 -16.20 20.83
C ASP A 314 -18.90 -15.25 20.58
N GLU A 315 -19.12 -14.25 21.45
CA GLU A 315 -20.14 -13.23 21.25
C GLU A 315 -19.75 -12.27 20.12
N ASP A 316 -20.77 -11.86 19.35
CA ASP A 316 -20.64 -10.84 18.32
C ASP A 316 -20.90 -9.45 18.92
N PRO A 317 -19.88 -8.61 19.11
CA PRO A 317 -20.03 -7.29 19.70
C PRO A 317 -20.94 -6.37 18.90
N ILE A 318 -21.08 -6.56 17.58
CA ILE A 318 -21.99 -5.74 16.76
C ILE A 318 -23.44 -6.10 17.07
N LYS A 319 -23.74 -7.38 17.28
CA LYS A 319 -25.09 -7.81 17.68
C LYS A 319 -25.43 -7.44 19.12
N VAL A 320 -24.44 -7.49 20.03
CA VAL A 320 -24.66 -7.24 21.46
C VAL A 320 -24.63 -5.75 21.80
N LEU A 321 -23.66 -5.00 21.26
CA LEU A 321 -23.41 -3.59 21.59
C LEU A 321 -23.82 -2.62 20.47
N GLY A 322 -24.16 -3.12 19.28
CA GLY A 322 -24.38 -2.31 18.09
C GLY A 322 -23.08 -1.88 17.39
N VAL A 323 -23.23 -1.12 16.30
CA VAL A 323 -22.11 -0.41 15.66
C VAL A 323 -21.62 0.71 16.59
N PRO A 324 -20.30 0.94 16.74
CA PRO A 324 -19.80 2.05 17.54
C PRO A 324 -20.41 3.39 17.10
N LYS A 325 -20.81 4.24 18.05
CA LYS A 325 -21.55 5.49 17.78
C LYS A 325 -20.86 6.43 16.78
N ILE A 326 -19.53 6.44 16.76
CA ILE A 326 -18.72 7.25 15.84
C ILE A 326 -18.89 6.83 14.36
N PHE A 327 -19.50 5.67 14.12
CA PHE A 327 -19.67 5.05 12.82
C PHE A 327 -21.14 4.80 12.43
N GLN A 328 -22.08 5.41 13.18
CA GLN A 328 -23.51 5.42 12.89
C GLN A 328 -23.87 6.70 12.12
#